data_AF-A0ABC8EBX4-F1
#
_entry.id   AF-A0ABC8EBX4-F1
#
_cell.length_a   1.000
_cell.length_b   1.000
_cell.length_c   1.000
_cell.angle_alpha   90.00
_cell.angle_beta   90.00
_cell.angle_gamma   90.00
#
_symmetry.space_group_name_H-M   'P 1'
#
loop_
_entity.id
_entity.type
_entity.pdbx_description
1 polymer ?
#
loop_
_entity_poly.entity_id
_entity_poly.type
_entity_poly.pdbx_seq_one_letter_code
_entity_poly.pdbx_strand_id
1 'polypeptide(L)'
;MNIYKKLAEARVKLQEAELKKSGLNKFAGYEYFELSDFLPKINEINKELGICTVISFGAEYAIMMIIDVDKAEDSIELKSPMKEATLKGCHPIQNLGAIQSYQRRYLYMAAYEIVENDMLDATTGNEPVGGKDNKVSEAQLKRMYALGYKAGYDFNAVKKHVFDKFKVNVEDMTKEQYDMVCNGYEKLKK
;
A
#
# COMPACT_ATOMS: atom_id res chain seq x y z
N MET A 1 -35.08 -11.50 -12.93
CA MET A 1 -33.76 -11.49 -13.58
C MET A 1 -32.90 -12.57 -12.91
N ASN A 2 -32.12 -13.37 -13.63
CA ASN A 2 -31.24 -14.36 -12.97
C ASN A 2 -30.02 -13.67 -12.33
N ILE A 3 -29.31 -14.37 -11.45
CA ILE A 3 -28.21 -13.77 -10.68
C ILE A 3 -27.08 -13.19 -11.55
N TYR A 4 -26.73 -13.85 -12.67
CA TYR A 4 -25.69 -13.35 -13.58
C TYR A 4 -26.07 -12.02 -14.22
N LYS A 5 -27.34 -11.87 -14.62
CA LYS A 5 -27.86 -10.61 -15.14
C LYS A 5 -27.92 -9.53 -14.05
N LYS A 6 -28.30 -9.90 -12.82
CA LYS A 6 -28.24 -8.98 -11.65
C LYS A 6 -26.82 -8.48 -11.41
N LEU A 7 -25.81 -9.36 -11.41
CA LEU A 7 -24.41 -8.97 -11.25
C LEU A 7 -23.91 -8.08 -12.41
N ALA A 8 -24.27 -8.41 -13.65
CA ALA A 8 -23.92 -7.59 -14.81
C ALA A 8 -24.51 -6.16 -14.70
N GLU A 9 -25.77 -6.05 -14.31
CA GLU A 9 -26.41 -4.75 -14.09
C GLU A 9 -25.78 -3.99 -12.91
N ALA A 10 -25.41 -4.69 -11.84
CA ALA A 10 -24.72 -4.09 -10.71
C ALA A 10 -23.37 -3.46 -11.11
N ARG A 11 -22.62 -4.12 -11.99
CA ARG A 11 -21.35 -3.63 -12.53
C ARG A 11 -21.54 -2.36 -13.36
N VAL A 12 -22.54 -2.33 -14.23
CA VAL A 12 -22.86 -1.13 -15.04
C VAL A 12 -23.25 0.05 -14.15
N LYS A 13 -24.19 -0.16 -13.21
CA LYS A 13 -24.60 0.87 -12.26
C LYS A 13 -23.44 1.41 -11.42
N LEU A 14 -22.48 0.57 -11.06
CA LEU A 14 -21.29 1.00 -10.32
C LEU A 14 -20.36 1.86 -11.18
N GLN A 15 -20.17 1.51 -12.45
CA GLN A 15 -19.36 2.29 -13.40
C GLN A 15 -19.96 3.69 -13.64
N GLU A 16 -21.29 3.79 -13.63
CA GLU A 16 -22.02 5.07 -13.74
C GLU A 16 -21.94 5.93 -12.47
N ALA A 17 -21.55 5.37 -11.32
CA ALA A 17 -21.59 6.06 -10.02
C ALA A 17 -20.40 7.00 -9.76
N GLU A 18 -19.48 7.18 -10.72
CA GLU A 18 -18.31 8.09 -10.65
C GLU A 18 -17.55 8.03 -9.30
N LEU A 19 -17.09 6.84 -8.93
CA LEU A 19 -16.38 6.61 -7.67
C LEU A 19 -15.07 7.42 -7.59
N LYS A 20 -14.76 7.93 -6.39
CA LYS A 20 -13.52 8.67 -6.11
C LYS A 20 -12.61 7.87 -5.19
N LYS A 21 -11.33 7.81 -5.53
CA LYS A 21 -10.29 7.19 -4.71
C LYS A 21 -10.00 8.09 -3.51
N SER A 22 -9.90 7.50 -2.32
CA SER A 22 -9.45 8.19 -1.11
C SER A 22 -8.08 7.72 -0.62
N GLY A 23 -7.65 6.54 -1.06
CA GLY A 23 -6.36 5.95 -0.69
C GLY A 23 -5.21 6.61 -1.43
N LEU A 24 -4.12 6.90 -0.73
CA LEU A 24 -2.89 7.45 -1.31
C LEU A 24 -1.69 6.62 -0.90
N ASN A 25 -1.04 5.96 -1.86
CA ASN A 25 0.27 5.37 -1.65
C ASN A 25 1.33 6.48 -1.67
N LYS A 26 1.72 6.97 -0.48
CA LYS A 26 2.70 8.06 -0.36
C LYS A 26 4.10 7.70 -0.88
N PHE A 27 4.46 6.42 -0.92
CA PHE A 27 5.78 5.98 -1.39
C PHE A 27 5.87 5.97 -2.93
N ALA A 28 4.82 5.46 -3.58
CA ALA A 28 4.76 5.34 -5.02
C ALA A 28 4.06 6.52 -5.72
N GLY A 29 3.33 7.35 -4.97
CA GLY A 29 2.70 8.57 -5.45
C GLY A 29 1.42 8.36 -6.26
N TYR A 30 0.76 7.20 -6.14
CA TYR A 30 -0.51 6.92 -6.81
C TYR A 30 -1.67 6.78 -5.81
N GLU A 31 -2.86 7.13 -6.29
CA GLU A 31 -4.12 6.95 -5.58
C GLU A 31 -4.71 5.56 -5.86
N TYR A 32 -5.38 4.97 -4.87
CA TYR A 32 -6.05 3.67 -4.96
C TYR A 32 -7.39 3.70 -4.23
N PHE A 33 -8.32 2.82 -4.63
CA PHE A 33 -9.61 2.65 -3.98
C PHE A 33 -9.47 1.98 -2.60
N GLU A 34 -10.05 2.62 -1.59
CA GLU A 34 -10.31 2.00 -0.29
C GLU A 34 -11.69 1.35 -0.27
N LEU A 35 -11.91 0.45 0.69
CA LEU A 35 -13.21 -0.22 0.82
C LEU A 35 -14.36 0.79 1.02
N SER A 36 -14.11 1.88 1.75
CA SER A 36 -15.08 2.96 1.96
C SER A 36 -15.51 3.66 0.67
N ASP A 37 -14.68 3.61 -0.38
CA ASP A 37 -14.92 4.36 -1.61
C ASP A 37 -16.04 3.73 -2.44
N PHE A 38 -16.17 2.40 -2.38
CA PHE A 38 -17.13 1.66 -3.21
C PHE A 38 -18.14 0.84 -2.42
N LEU A 39 -17.84 0.37 -1.20
CA LEU A 39 -18.76 -0.51 -0.46
C LEU A 39 -20.15 0.10 -0.23
N PRO A 40 -20.29 1.38 0.19
CA PRO A 40 -21.61 1.96 0.38
C PRO A 40 -22.45 1.94 -0.90
N LYS A 41 -21.86 2.33 -2.04
CA LYS A 41 -22.53 2.35 -3.34
C LYS A 41 -22.87 0.94 -3.83
N ILE A 42 -21.95 -0.02 -3.68
CA ILE A 42 -22.22 -1.43 -4.00
C ILE A 42 -23.39 -1.96 -3.17
N ASN A 43 -23.45 -1.65 -1.88
CA ASN A 43 -24.55 -2.11 -1.02
C ASN A 43 -25.90 -1.51 -1.43
N GLU A 44 -25.94 -0.24 -1.84
CA GLU A 44 -27.14 0.41 -2.40
C GLU A 44 -27.62 -0.31 -3.67
N ILE A 45 -26.71 -0.53 -4.62
CA ILE A 45 -27.00 -1.21 -5.90
C ILE A 45 -27.46 -2.65 -5.67
N ASN A 46 -26.75 -3.38 -4.81
CA ASN A 46 -27.09 -4.76 -4.46
C ASN A 46 -28.48 -4.87 -3.83
N LYS A 47 -28.82 -3.94 -2.94
CA LYS A 47 -30.15 -3.86 -2.32
C LYS A 47 -31.23 -3.59 -3.37
N GLU A 48 -30.99 -2.69 -4.31
CA GLU A 48 -31.92 -2.39 -5.42
C GLU A 48 -32.15 -3.63 -6.30
N LEU A 49 -31.09 -4.38 -6.60
CA LEU A 49 -31.15 -5.54 -7.50
C LEU A 49 -31.53 -6.85 -6.80
N GLY A 50 -31.72 -6.84 -5.48
CA GLY A 50 -32.05 -8.02 -4.69
C GLY A 50 -30.93 -9.07 -4.70
N ILE A 51 -29.68 -8.64 -4.54
CA ILE A 51 -28.53 -9.50 -4.29
C ILE A 51 -27.82 -9.10 -3.00
N CYS A 52 -27.10 -10.05 -2.39
CA CYS A 52 -26.28 -9.82 -1.20
C CYS A 52 -24.88 -10.40 -1.40
N THR A 53 -23.87 -9.73 -0.84
CA THR A 53 -22.48 -10.23 -0.84
C THR A 53 -22.09 -10.66 0.56
N VAL A 54 -21.56 -11.87 0.70
CA VAL A 54 -21.08 -12.44 1.96
C VAL A 54 -19.66 -12.92 1.77
N ILE A 55 -18.76 -12.57 2.70
CA ILE A 55 -17.35 -12.97 2.64
C ILE A 55 -16.98 -13.82 3.84
N SER A 56 -16.29 -14.93 3.58
CA SER A 56 -15.63 -15.76 4.60
C SER A 56 -14.13 -15.82 4.36
N PHE A 57 -13.36 -16.02 5.42
CA PHE A 57 -11.90 -16.13 5.38
C PHE A 57 -11.49 -17.49 5.95
N GLY A 58 -11.10 -18.41 5.08
CA GLY A 58 -10.52 -19.69 5.45
C GLY A 58 -8.99 -19.63 5.53
N ALA A 59 -8.37 -20.77 5.82
CA ALA A 59 -6.92 -20.91 5.82
C ALA A 59 -6.32 -20.80 4.41
N GLU A 60 -6.97 -21.42 3.42
CA GLU A 60 -6.47 -21.46 2.03
C GLU A 60 -7.09 -20.39 1.13
N TYR A 61 -8.35 -20.02 1.37
CA TYR A 61 -9.09 -19.12 0.51
C TYR A 61 -9.92 -18.11 1.30
N ALA A 62 -9.95 -16.87 0.81
CA ALA A 62 -11.03 -15.95 1.06
C ALA A 62 -12.11 -16.18 -0.01
N ILE A 63 -13.36 -16.27 0.41
CA ILE A 63 -14.47 -16.61 -0.48
C ILE A 63 -15.51 -15.50 -0.40
N MET A 64 -15.93 -14.99 -1.56
CA MET A 64 -17.12 -14.16 -1.68
C MET A 64 -18.25 -14.97 -2.31
N MET A 65 -19.41 -14.96 -1.67
CA MET A 65 -20.66 -15.41 -2.24
C MET A 65 -21.50 -14.19 -2.61
N ILE A 66 -21.96 -14.14 -3.86
CA ILE A 66 -23.01 -13.22 -4.32
C ILE A 66 -24.28 -14.05 -4.42
N ILE A 67 -25.31 -13.69 -3.67
CA ILE A 67 -26.49 -14.53 -3.44
C ILE A 67 -27.74 -13.76 -3.87
N ASP A 68 -28.64 -14.40 -4.60
CA ASP A 68 -29.97 -13.85 -4.87
C ASP A 68 -30.82 -13.90 -3.59
N VAL A 69 -31.32 -12.75 -3.15
CA VAL A 69 -32.03 -12.65 -1.86
C VAL A 69 -33.36 -13.40 -1.88
N ASP A 70 -34.02 -13.46 -3.04
CA ASP A 70 -35.31 -14.13 -3.19
C ASP A 70 -35.17 -15.64 -3.43
N LYS A 71 -33.97 -16.10 -3.80
CA LYS A 71 -33.67 -17.48 -4.16
C LYS A 71 -32.23 -17.85 -3.79
N ALA A 72 -32.02 -18.17 -2.51
CA ALA A 72 -30.69 -18.33 -1.92
C ALA A 72 -29.83 -19.45 -2.56
N GLU A 73 -30.44 -20.41 -3.27
CA GLU A 73 -29.74 -21.41 -4.05
C GLU A 73 -29.07 -20.85 -5.32
N ASP A 74 -29.55 -19.71 -5.84
CA ASP A 74 -28.93 -19.02 -6.97
C ASP A 74 -27.80 -18.13 -6.41
N SER A 75 -26.56 -18.56 -6.61
CA SER A 75 -25.38 -17.86 -6.09
C SER A 75 -24.17 -17.95 -7.03
N ILE A 76 -23.24 -17.01 -6.87
CA ILE A 76 -21.95 -16.96 -7.56
C ILE A 76 -20.86 -16.97 -6.50
N GLU A 77 -19.93 -17.92 -6.61
CA GLU A 77 -18.76 -18.03 -5.75
C GLU A 77 -17.53 -17.42 -6.44
N LEU A 78 -16.81 -16.57 -5.71
CA LEU A 78 -15.48 -16.09 -6.09
C LEU A 78 -14.48 -16.47 -4.98
N LYS A 79 -13.32 -16.97 -5.39
CA LYS A 79 -12.24 -17.39 -4.50
C LYS A 79 -10.99 -16.56 -4.74
N SER A 80 -10.36 -16.12 -3.66
CA SER A 80 -9.03 -15.51 -3.66
C SER A 80 -8.11 -16.31 -2.75
N PRO A 81 -6.95 -16.78 -3.22
CA PRO A 81 -6.01 -17.54 -2.40
C PRO A 81 -5.47 -16.68 -1.26
N MET A 82 -5.46 -17.25 -0.05
CA MET A 82 -4.89 -16.62 1.14
C MET A 82 -3.38 -16.79 1.13
N LYS A 83 -2.66 -15.74 1.56
CA LYS A 83 -1.25 -15.81 1.86
C LYS A 83 -0.98 -15.10 3.17
N GLU A 84 -0.04 -15.65 3.93
CA GLU A 84 0.47 -14.97 5.12
C GLU A 84 1.27 -13.74 4.72
N ALA A 85 1.09 -12.67 5.49
CA ALA A 85 1.90 -11.47 5.42
C ALA A 85 2.33 -11.12 6.84
N THR A 86 3.62 -10.88 7.04
CA THR A 86 4.15 -10.42 8.33
C THR A 86 4.54 -8.95 8.21
N LEU A 87 3.78 -8.08 8.88
CA LEU A 87 4.17 -6.68 9.05
C LEU A 87 5.06 -6.57 10.28
N LYS A 88 6.25 -5.97 10.11
CA LYS A 88 7.18 -5.73 11.23
C LYS A 88 6.49 -4.86 12.29
N GLY A 89 6.53 -5.31 13.55
CA GLY A 89 5.97 -4.56 14.69
C GLY A 89 4.48 -4.76 14.92
N CYS A 90 3.80 -5.62 14.16
CA CYS A 90 2.39 -5.96 14.38
C CYS A 90 2.22 -7.31 15.11
N HIS A 91 1.22 -7.40 15.99
CA HIS A 91 0.81 -8.66 16.59
C HIS A 91 0.12 -9.58 15.56
N PRO A 92 0.13 -10.91 15.74
CA PRO A 92 -0.46 -11.85 14.79
C PRO A 92 -1.92 -11.53 14.39
N ILE A 93 -2.75 -11.10 15.34
CA ILE A 93 -4.15 -10.74 15.07
C ILE A 93 -4.29 -9.49 14.17
N GLN A 94 -3.36 -8.55 14.28
CA GLN A 94 -3.33 -7.35 13.43
C GLN A 94 -2.89 -7.70 12.01
N ASN A 95 -1.90 -8.60 11.87
CA ASN A 95 -1.50 -9.14 10.57
C ASN A 95 -2.69 -9.84 9.89
N LEU A 96 -3.42 -10.67 10.63
CA LEU A 96 -4.63 -11.33 10.11
C LEU A 96 -5.69 -10.32 9.66
N GLY A 97 -5.98 -9.30 10.47
CA GLY A 97 -6.94 -8.25 10.11
C GLY A 97 -6.52 -7.47 8.86
N ALA A 98 -5.22 -7.19 8.70
CA ALA A 98 -4.68 -6.54 7.50
C ALA A 98 -4.87 -7.43 6.26
N ILE A 99 -4.52 -8.72 6.34
CA ILE A 99 -4.71 -9.70 5.25
C ILE A 99 -6.18 -9.78 4.86
N GLN A 100 -7.09 -9.96 5.83
CA GLN A 100 -8.53 -10.06 5.57
C GLN A 100 -9.09 -8.80 4.91
N SER A 101 -8.66 -7.62 5.34
CA SER A 101 -9.08 -6.35 4.75
C SER A 101 -8.61 -6.21 3.29
N TYR A 102 -7.38 -6.65 3.01
CA TYR A 102 -6.80 -6.65 1.67
C TYR A 102 -7.52 -7.63 0.74
N GLN A 103 -7.73 -8.86 1.21
CA GLN A 103 -8.44 -9.91 0.47
C GLN A 103 -9.90 -9.53 0.18
N ARG A 104 -10.57 -8.88 1.14
CA ARG A 104 -11.91 -8.31 0.93
C ARG A 104 -11.92 -7.33 -0.24
N ARG A 105 -10.94 -6.41 -0.29
CA ARG A 105 -10.85 -5.43 -1.37
C ARG A 105 -10.69 -6.12 -2.73
N TYR A 106 -9.79 -7.08 -2.85
CA TYR A 106 -9.58 -7.82 -4.09
C TYR A 106 -10.80 -8.63 -4.54
N LEU A 107 -11.52 -9.26 -3.61
CA LEU A 107 -12.77 -9.95 -3.94
C LEU A 107 -13.82 -8.99 -4.49
N TYR A 108 -14.02 -7.81 -3.88
CA TYR A 108 -14.94 -6.80 -4.42
C TYR A 108 -14.48 -6.24 -5.76
N MET A 109 -13.19 -5.96 -5.92
CA MET A 109 -12.67 -5.47 -7.20
C MET A 109 -12.89 -6.48 -8.32
N ALA A 110 -12.60 -7.76 -8.08
CA ALA A 110 -12.84 -8.82 -9.05
C ALA A 110 -14.34 -9.04 -9.32
N ALA A 111 -15.17 -9.05 -8.28
CA ALA A 111 -16.62 -9.26 -8.42
C ALA A 111 -17.31 -8.14 -9.20
N TYR A 112 -16.88 -6.89 -9.02
CA TYR A 112 -17.52 -5.70 -9.60
C TYR A 112 -16.73 -5.07 -10.75
N GLU A 113 -15.67 -5.73 -11.23
CA GLU A 113 -14.80 -5.24 -12.32
C GLU A 113 -14.27 -3.81 -12.04
N ILE A 114 -13.91 -3.55 -10.79
CA ILE A 114 -13.29 -2.26 -10.41
C ILE A 114 -11.83 -2.30 -10.83
N VAL A 115 -11.50 -1.48 -11.83
CA VAL A 115 -10.15 -1.37 -12.38
C VAL A 115 -9.36 -0.33 -11.60
N GLU A 116 -8.16 -0.71 -11.17
CA GLU A 116 -7.13 0.21 -10.70
C GLU A 116 -6.15 0.52 -11.84
N ASN A 117 -5.39 1.61 -11.73
CA ASN A 117 -4.32 1.83 -12.70
C ASN A 117 -3.32 0.68 -12.62
N ASP A 118 -2.99 0.07 -13.76
CA ASP A 118 -2.02 -1.04 -13.91
C ASP A 118 -0.58 -0.73 -13.40
N MET A 119 -0.35 0.45 -12.84
CA MET A 119 0.92 0.87 -12.24
C MET A 119 1.37 -0.02 -11.06
N LEU A 120 0.49 -0.87 -10.52
CA LEU A 120 0.86 -1.90 -9.55
C LEU A 120 1.82 -2.94 -10.15
N ASP A 121 1.68 -3.32 -11.43
CA ASP A 121 2.58 -4.29 -12.07
C ASP A 121 4.02 -3.76 -12.23
N ALA A 122 4.23 -2.44 -12.15
CA ALA A 122 5.56 -1.85 -12.13
C ALA A 122 6.25 -1.91 -10.75
N THR A 123 5.54 -2.30 -9.68
CA THR A 123 6.08 -2.22 -8.30
C THR A 123 5.87 -3.48 -7.44
N THR A 124 4.97 -4.40 -7.79
CA THR A 124 4.68 -5.61 -6.97
C THR A 124 5.59 -6.82 -7.24
N GLY A 125 6.64 -6.67 -8.05
CA GLY A 125 7.70 -7.67 -8.24
C GLY A 125 8.96 -7.46 -7.39
N ASN A 126 9.06 -6.35 -6.68
CA ASN A 126 10.15 -6.15 -5.73
C ASN A 126 9.68 -6.61 -4.36
N GLU A 127 10.46 -7.50 -3.74
CA GLU A 127 10.55 -7.66 -2.29
C GLU A 127 10.42 -6.30 -1.58
N PRO A 128 10.15 -6.23 -0.25
CA PRO A 128 10.17 -4.97 0.46
C PRO A 128 11.61 -4.40 0.48
N VAL A 129 12.05 -3.86 -0.64
CA VAL A 129 13.03 -2.81 -0.72
C VAL A 129 12.33 -1.67 -0.01
N GLY A 130 12.95 -1.25 1.09
CA GLY A 130 12.43 -0.29 2.04
C GLY A 130 11.78 0.89 1.34
N GLY A 131 10.93 1.59 2.09
CA GLY A 131 10.30 2.80 1.60
C GLY A 131 11.29 3.69 0.87
N LYS A 132 10.79 4.62 0.07
CA LYS A 132 11.51 5.88 -0.10
C LYS A 132 11.63 6.56 1.26
N ASP A 133 12.41 5.96 2.14
CA ASP A 133 13.14 6.61 3.18
C ASP A 133 13.92 7.67 2.42
N ASN A 134 13.59 8.92 2.65
CA ASN A 134 14.51 10.02 2.36
C ASN A 134 15.82 9.89 3.16
N LYS A 135 16.05 8.77 3.85
CA LYS A 135 17.24 8.43 4.62
C LYS A 135 18.41 8.11 3.70
N VAL A 136 19.58 8.44 4.20
CA VAL A 136 20.87 8.29 3.52
C VAL A 136 21.22 6.81 3.40
N SER A 137 21.54 6.33 2.20
CA SER A 137 22.00 4.95 1.98
C SER A 137 23.40 4.72 2.60
N GLU A 138 23.76 3.45 2.85
CA GLU A 138 25.10 3.11 3.36
C GLU A 138 26.24 3.63 2.46
N ALA A 139 26.03 3.62 1.14
CA ALA A 139 27.01 4.14 0.19
C ALA A 139 27.22 5.65 0.35
N GLN A 140 26.14 6.40 0.57
CA GLN A 140 26.20 7.83 0.86
C GLN A 140 26.85 8.10 2.22
N LEU A 141 26.53 7.33 3.27
CA LEU A 141 27.20 7.46 4.57
C LEU A 141 28.71 7.26 4.45
N LYS A 142 29.16 6.19 3.77
CA LYS A 142 30.58 5.93 3.50
C LYS A 142 31.25 7.09 2.77
N ARG A 143 30.58 7.67 1.76
CA ARG A 143 31.08 8.85 1.05
C ARG A 143 31.22 10.07 1.96
N MET A 144 30.21 10.37 2.79
CA MET A 144 30.25 11.49 3.73
C MET A 144 31.41 11.36 4.72
N TYR A 145 31.62 10.17 5.28
CA TYR A 145 32.75 9.91 6.18
C TYR A 145 34.10 10.05 5.48
N ALA A 146 34.22 9.57 4.23
CA ALA A 146 35.44 9.74 3.46
C ALA A 146 35.74 11.22 3.16
N LEU A 147 34.72 12.04 2.93
CA LEU A 147 34.87 13.49 2.76
C LEU A 147 35.27 14.19 4.05
N GLY A 148 34.63 13.84 5.18
CA GLY A 148 35.00 14.34 6.50
C GLY A 148 36.45 14.01 6.86
N TYR A 149 36.87 12.77 6.62
CA TYR A 149 38.25 12.32 6.83
C TYR A 149 39.25 13.10 5.97
N LYS A 150 38.94 13.31 4.68
CA LYS A 150 39.76 14.14 3.78
C LYS A 150 39.81 15.61 4.21
N ALA A 151 38.82 16.10 4.94
CA ALA A 151 38.79 17.42 5.54
C ALA A 151 39.42 17.47 6.95
N GLY A 152 40.03 16.37 7.42
CA GLY A 152 40.75 16.29 8.70
C GLY A 152 39.89 15.89 9.90
N TYR A 153 38.66 15.41 9.69
CA TYR A 153 37.75 15.01 10.77
C TYR A 153 37.62 13.50 10.88
N ASP A 154 37.68 12.98 12.11
CA ASP A 154 37.38 11.59 12.38
C ASP A 154 35.87 11.29 12.34
N PHE A 155 35.53 10.01 12.43
CA PHE A 155 34.15 9.52 12.37
C PHE A 155 33.26 10.14 13.46
N ASN A 156 33.78 10.34 14.67
CA ASN A 156 33.02 10.88 15.80
C ASN A 156 32.75 12.37 15.62
N ALA A 157 33.74 13.12 15.12
CA ALA A 157 33.60 14.53 14.77
C ALA A 157 32.54 14.71 13.68
N VAL A 158 32.55 13.87 12.64
CA VAL A 158 31.53 13.93 11.57
C VAL A 158 30.13 13.66 12.13
N LYS A 159 29.96 12.65 13.00
CA LYS A 159 28.68 12.39 13.68
C LYS A 159 28.22 13.59 14.52
N LYS A 160 29.14 14.17 15.29
CA LYS A 160 28.87 15.34 16.12
C LYS A 160 28.45 16.54 15.27
N HIS A 161 29.11 16.81 14.15
CA HIS A 161 28.74 17.93 13.26
C HIS A 161 27.31 17.78 12.70
N VAL A 162 26.93 16.57 12.32
CA VAL A 162 25.56 16.28 11.85
C VAL A 162 24.56 16.50 12.98
N PHE A 163 24.81 15.91 14.15
CA PHE A 163 23.92 16.02 15.30
C PHE A 163 23.79 17.48 15.77
N ASP A 164 24.89 18.21 15.85
CA ASP A 164 24.89 19.60 16.29
C ASP A 164 24.08 20.49 15.33
N LYS A 165 24.21 20.26 14.02
CA LYS A 165 23.57 21.07 12.96
C LYS A 165 22.10 20.73 12.73
N PHE A 166 21.73 19.46 12.76
CA PHE A 166 20.39 19.01 12.35
C PHE A 166 19.59 18.33 13.46
N LYS A 167 20.21 18.05 14.62
CA LYS A 167 19.61 17.33 15.75
C LYS A 167 19.08 15.93 15.38
N VAL A 168 19.74 15.30 14.41
CA VAL A 168 19.45 13.93 13.94
C VAL A 168 20.73 13.10 13.92
N ASN A 169 20.59 11.77 14.00
CA ASN A 169 21.70 10.85 13.75
C ASN A 169 22.01 10.79 12.25
N VAL A 170 23.22 10.37 11.89
CA VAL A 170 23.65 10.31 10.48
C VAL A 170 22.78 9.36 9.65
N GLU A 171 22.30 8.29 10.27
CA GLU A 171 21.48 7.25 9.65
C GLU A 171 20.04 7.75 9.38
N ASP A 172 19.62 8.83 10.05
CA ASP A 172 18.27 9.40 9.95
C ASP A 172 18.25 10.72 9.16
N MET A 173 19.37 11.13 8.59
CA MET A 173 19.46 12.34 7.78
C MET A 173 18.60 12.26 6.52
N THR A 174 18.07 13.39 6.07
CA THR A 174 17.48 13.49 4.73
C THR A 174 18.55 13.61 3.65
N LYS A 175 18.20 13.30 2.39
CA LYS A 175 19.10 13.53 1.24
C LYS A 175 19.61 14.98 1.15
N GLU A 176 18.74 15.95 1.40
CA GLU A 176 19.12 17.38 1.40
C GLU A 176 20.13 17.71 2.50
N GLN A 177 19.92 17.19 3.71
CA GLN A 177 20.86 17.35 4.82
C GLN A 177 22.21 16.70 4.48
N TYR A 178 22.19 15.52 3.85
CA TYR A 178 23.40 14.83 3.40
C TYR A 178 24.18 15.65 2.38
N ASP A 179 23.50 16.21 1.38
CA ASP A 179 24.13 17.03 0.34
C ASP A 179 24.74 18.30 0.96
N MET A 180 24.06 18.93 1.93
CA MET A 180 24.60 20.08 2.67
C MET A 180 25.89 19.75 3.44
N VAL A 181 25.97 18.58 4.06
CA VAL A 181 27.16 18.16 4.83
C VAL A 181 28.32 17.84 3.89
N CYS A 182 28.07 17.09 2.82
CA CYS A 182 29.10 16.76 1.82
C CYS A 182 29.68 18.02 1.17
N ASN A 183 28.81 18.94 0.73
CA ASN A 183 29.24 20.22 0.16
C ASN A 183 30.05 21.06 1.16
N GLY A 184 29.74 20.96 2.46
CA GLY A 184 30.51 21.61 3.52
C GLY A 184 31.95 21.09 3.58
N TYR A 185 32.15 19.78 3.64
CA TYR A 185 33.47 19.16 3.66
C TYR A 185 34.26 19.39 2.37
N GLU A 186 33.59 19.38 1.21
CA GLU A 186 34.23 19.65 -0.07
C GLU A 186 34.73 21.11 -0.20
N LYS A 187 34.04 22.08 0.42
CA LYS A 187 34.47 23.49 0.45
C LYS A 187 35.59 23.76 1.45
N LEU A 188 35.73 22.92 2.48
CA LEU A 188 36.82 22.98 3.46
C LEU A 188 38.13 22.40 2.93
N LYS A 189 38.07 21.69 1.79
CA LYS A 189 39.24 21.26 1.01
C LYS A 189 39.89 22.47 0.33
N LYS A 190 40.64 23.25 1.10
CA LYS A 190 41.70 24.14 0.63
C LYS A 190 43.01 23.72 1.27
#